data_AF-A0A917NW42-F1
#
_entry.id   AF-A0A917NW42-F1
#
_cell.length_a   1.000
_cell.length_b   1.000
_cell.length_c   1.000
_cell.angle_alpha   90.00
_cell.angle_beta   90.00
_cell.angle_gamma   90.00
#
_symmetry.space_group_name_H-M   'P 1'
#
loop_
_entity.id
_entity.type
_entity.pdbx_description
1 polymer ?
#
loop_
_entity_poly.entity_id
_entity_poly.type
_entity_poly.pdbx_seq_one_letter_code
_entity_poly.pdbx_strand_id
1 'polypeptide(L)'
;MNNKQPVPVPRRESEASQFLQPKPDQESRPIVVFEVPPKKKDHISLGDFTDDEPPIGFSIEIAPDLNPKDVDAQITKLSAEYDEYELVLHVANHSGKTVNVEVQQL
;
A
#
# COMPACT_ATOMS: atom_id res chain seq x y z
N MET A 1 -12.19 -6.92 68.75
CA MET A 1 -12.11 -6.30 67.41
C MET A 1 -10.71 -6.59 66.83
N ASN A 2 -10.69 -7.15 65.61
CA ASN A 2 -9.59 -7.50 64.70
C ASN A 2 -8.12 -7.44 65.15
N ASN A 3 -7.49 -8.63 65.27
CA ASN A 3 -6.06 -8.82 65.00
C ASN A 3 -5.93 -9.72 63.77
N LYS A 4 -5.73 -9.13 62.60
CA LYS A 4 -5.31 -9.85 61.38
C LYS A 4 -3.89 -9.40 61.04
N GLN A 5 -2.92 -10.29 61.25
CA GLN A 5 -1.59 -10.17 60.67
C GLN A 5 -1.69 -10.06 59.14
N PRO A 6 -0.95 -9.17 58.47
CA PRO A 6 -0.89 -9.15 57.03
C PRO A 6 -0.06 -10.33 56.51
N VAL A 7 -0.65 -11.08 55.58
CA VAL A 7 -0.02 -12.18 54.83
C VAL A 7 1.08 -11.66 53.88
N PRO A 8 2.10 -12.48 53.54
CA PRO A 8 3.22 -12.05 52.70
C PRO A 8 2.78 -11.77 51.26
N VAL A 9 3.14 -10.59 50.74
CA VAL A 9 3.04 -10.27 49.31
C VAL A 9 4.13 -11.02 48.53
N PRO A 10 3.79 -11.75 47.45
CA PRO A 10 4.79 -12.28 46.52
C PRO A 10 5.58 -11.15 45.85
N ARG A 11 6.89 -11.37 45.69
CA ARG A 11 7.84 -10.42 45.08
C ARG A 11 7.57 -10.24 43.58
N ARG A 12 7.77 -8.99 43.16
CA ARG A 12 7.97 -8.45 41.79
C ARG A 12 8.18 -9.51 40.69
N GLU A 13 7.25 -9.54 39.75
CA GLU A 13 7.52 -9.99 38.39
C GLU A 13 7.41 -8.79 37.43
N SER A 14 8.56 -8.42 36.87
CA SER A 14 8.72 -7.98 35.47
C SER A 14 8.23 -6.58 35.06
N GLU A 15 8.97 -5.53 35.47
CA GLU A 15 9.04 -4.23 34.77
C GLU A 15 9.84 -4.29 33.45
N ALA A 16 9.66 -5.34 32.65
CA ALA A 16 10.44 -5.52 31.43
C ALA A 16 9.63 -6.18 30.32
N SER A 17 8.42 -5.70 30.03
CA SER A 17 7.70 -6.15 28.84
C SER A 17 6.60 -5.20 28.40
N GLN A 18 6.97 -3.98 27.99
CA GLN A 18 6.25 -3.28 26.90
C GLN A 18 7.05 -2.11 26.31
N PHE A 19 8.38 -2.22 26.27
CA PHE A 19 9.19 -1.47 25.31
C PHE A 19 9.25 -2.25 24.01
N LEU A 20 8.12 -2.30 23.32
CA LEU A 20 8.09 -2.45 21.88
C LEU A 20 7.12 -1.39 21.38
N GLN A 21 7.63 -0.16 21.28
CA GLN A 21 7.05 0.77 20.32
C GLN A 21 7.08 0.06 18.97
N PRO A 22 5.94 -0.16 18.30
CA PRO A 22 6.01 -0.39 16.87
C PRO A 22 6.60 0.89 16.27
N LYS A 23 7.87 0.84 15.83
CA LYS A 23 8.22 1.54 14.60
C LYS A 23 7.49 0.77 13.50
N PRO A 24 6.66 1.46 12.70
CA PRO A 24 7.28 2.32 11.72
C PRO A 24 6.63 3.71 11.67
N ASP A 25 7.47 4.74 11.70
CA ASP A 25 7.22 5.92 10.87
C ASP A 25 7.44 5.45 9.41
N GLN A 26 6.51 4.63 8.91
CA GLN A 26 6.20 4.63 7.49
C GLN A 26 5.22 5.77 7.40
N GLU A 27 5.72 6.94 7.02
CA GLU A 27 4.88 7.93 6.37
C GLU A 27 4.07 7.14 5.33
N SER A 28 2.79 6.90 5.63
CA SER A 28 1.92 6.05 4.83
C SER A 28 1.73 6.78 3.51
N ARG A 29 2.67 6.56 2.58
CA ARG A 29 2.56 7.07 1.23
C ARG A 29 1.20 6.65 0.69
N PRO A 30 0.51 7.53 -0.04
CA PRO A 30 -0.84 7.25 -0.48
C PRO A 30 -0.85 5.95 -1.28
N ILE A 31 -1.61 4.97 -0.77
CA ILE A 31 -1.92 3.75 -1.50
C ILE A 31 -3.15 4.07 -2.33
N VAL A 32 -3.02 3.98 -3.64
CA VAL A 32 -4.15 4.12 -4.55
C VAL A 32 -4.70 2.73 -4.84
N VAL A 33 -5.98 2.50 -4.54
CA VAL A 33 -6.66 1.23 -4.79
C VAL A 33 -7.82 1.46 -5.73
N PHE A 34 -7.88 0.70 -6.82
CA PHE A 34 -9.02 0.75 -7.75
C PHE A 34 -9.39 -0.63 -8.28
N GLU A 35 -10.67 -0.79 -8.62
CA GLU A 35 -11.25 -2.03 -9.11
C GLU A 35 -11.35 -2.03 -10.63
N VAL A 36 -10.89 -3.11 -11.27
CA VAL A 36 -11.09 -3.34 -12.70
C VAL A 36 -12.07 -4.50 -12.89
N PRO A 37 -13.29 -4.24 -13.38
CA PRO A 37 -14.29 -5.28 -13.59
C PRO A 37 -13.82 -6.36 -14.58
N PRO A 38 -14.44 -7.55 -14.58
CA PRO A 38 -14.07 -8.63 -15.49
C PRO A 38 -14.27 -8.23 -16.95
N LYS A 39 -13.32 -8.64 -17.82
CA LYS A 39 -13.34 -8.35 -19.27
C LYS A 39 -13.41 -6.86 -19.58
N LYS A 40 -12.87 -6.00 -18.70
CA LYS A 40 -12.83 -4.54 -18.87
C LYS A 40 -11.40 -4.03 -18.77
N LYS A 41 -11.25 -2.77 -19.17
CA LYS A 41 -10.02 -1.99 -19.02
C LYS A 41 -10.34 -0.79 -18.16
N ASP A 42 -9.38 -0.39 -17.34
CA ASP A 42 -9.43 0.86 -16.62
C ASP A 42 -8.04 1.49 -16.50
N HIS A 43 -7.98 2.70 -15.97
CA HIS A 43 -6.74 3.45 -15.83
C HIS A 43 -6.78 4.36 -14.60
N ILE A 44 -5.58 4.67 -14.10
CA ILE A 44 -5.41 5.63 -13.02
C ILE A 44 -4.18 6.50 -13.23
N SER A 45 -4.28 7.77 -12.85
CA SER A 45 -3.14 8.67 -12.78
C SER A 45 -2.23 8.28 -11.61
N LEU A 46 -0.93 8.19 -11.89
CA LEU A 46 0.11 7.98 -10.90
C LEU A 46 0.72 9.30 -10.41
N GLY A 47 0.25 10.42 -10.98
CA GLY A 47 0.73 11.77 -10.69
C GLY A 47 1.48 12.41 -11.87
N ASP A 48 1.77 13.69 -11.67
CA ASP A 48 2.50 14.56 -12.58
C ASP A 48 3.96 14.70 -12.11
N PHE A 49 4.88 14.68 -13.06
CA PHE A 49 6.32 14.69 -12.84
C PHE A 49 7.03 15.58 -13.86
N THR A 50 8.27 15.97 -13.56
CA THR A 50 9.16 16.65 -14.51
C THR A 50 10.34 15.75 -14.85
N ASP A 51 11.05 16.05 -15.95
CA ASP A 51 12.27 15.31 -16.28
C ASP A 51 13.42 15.59 -15.28
N ASP A 52 13.36 16.71 -14.53
CA ASP A 52 14.29 17.04 -13.44
C ASP A 52 13.98 16.32 -12.12
N GLU A 53 12.70 16.04 -11.85
CA GLU A 53 12.23 15.33 -10.66
C GLU A 53 11.43 14.07 -11.03
N PRO A 54 12.08 13.03 -11.59
CA PRO A 54 11.40 11.80 -11.95
C PRO A 54 11.00 10.99 -10.70
N PRO A 55 9.93 10.17 -10.79
CA PRO A 55 9.55 9.30 -9.68
C PRO A 55 10.63 8.24 -9.44
N ILE A 56 10.85 7.92 -8.16
CA ILE A 56 11.78 6.86 -7.74
C ILE A 56 11.29 5.49 -8.24
N GLY A 57 9.98 5.26 -8.20
CA GLY A 57 9.33 4.05 -8.71
C GLY A 57 7.94 3.82 -8.14
N PHE A 58 7.28 2.76 -8.61
CA PHE A 58 5.97 2.32 -8.13
C PHE A 58 6.01 0.82 -7.87
N SER A 59 5.38 0.39 -6.78
CA SER A 59 4.97 -0.98 -6.53
C SER A 59 3.51 -1.13 -6.96
N ILE A 60 3.22 -2.11 -7.82
CA ILE A 60 1.89 -2.41 -8.32
C ILE A 60 1.56 -3.84 -7.93
N GLU A 61 0.53 -4.01 -7.11
CA GLU A 61 0.02 -5.30 -6.69
C GLU A 61 -1.39 -5.50 -7.26
N ILE A 62 -1.68 -6.71 -7.77
CA ILE A 62 -2.97 -7.03 -8.38
C ILE A 62 -3.55 -8.23 -7.65
N ALA A 63 -4.73 -8.04 -7.04
CA ALA A 63 -5.41 -9.04 -6.25
C ALA A 63 -6.83 -9.32 -6.79
N PRO A 64 -7.35 -10.56 -6.72
CA PRO A 64 -6.69 -11.76 -6.24
C PRO A 64 -5.53 -12.19 -7.16
N ASP A 65 -4.62 -13.01 -6.65
CA ASP A 65 -3.56 -13.63 -7.44
C ASP A 65 -4.19 -14.40 -8.61
N LEU A 66 -3.99 -13.87 -9.81
CA LEU A 66 -4.49 -14.41 -11.07
C LEU A 66 -3.32 -14.88 -11.92
N ASN A 67 -3.62 -15.66 -12.96
CA ASN A 67 -2.60 -16.00 -13.93
C ASN A 67 -2.06 -14.68 -14.54
N PRO A 68 -0.74 -14.48 -14.66
CA PRO A 68 -0.17 -13.27 -15.27
C PRO A 68 -0.68 -13.01 -16.70
N LYS A 69 -1.25 -14.02 -17.36
CA LYS A 69 -1.89 -13.88 -18.69
C LYS A 69 -3.30 -13.29 -18.66
N ASP A 70 -3.92 -13.21 -17.47
CA ASP A 70 -5.29 -12.74 -17.31
C ASP A 70 -5.37 -11.24 -17.02
N VAL A 71 -4.24 -10.59 -16.71
CA VAL A 71 -4.19 -9.15 -16.44
C VAL A 71 -2.96 -8.56 -17.12
N ASP A 72 -3.17 -7.57 -17.97
CA ASP A 72 -2.10 -6.76 -18.55
C ASP A 72 -2.05 -5.41 -17.84
N ALA A 73 -0.87 -5.00 -17.39
CA ALA A 73 -0.61 -3.71 -16.77
C ALA A 73 0.48 -2.97 -17.54
N GLN A 74 0.22 -1.71 -17.91
CA GLN A 74 1.14 -0.88 -18.67
C GLN A 74 1.16 0.55 -18.13
N ILE A 75 2.34 1.12 -17.92
CA ILE A 75 2.49 2.54 -17.61
C ILE A 75 2.78 3.30 -18.91
N THR A 76 2.07 4.40 -19.12
CA THR A 76 2.28 5.32 -20.25
C THR A 76 2.73 6.68 -19.71
N LYS A 77 3.77 7.26 -20.35
CA LYS A 77 4.15 8.68 -20.17
C LYS A 77 3.30 9.52 -21.10
N LEU A 78 2.42 10.36 -20.54
CA LEU A 78 1.62 11.33 -21.28
C LEU A 78 2.28 12.70 -21.13
N SER A 79 2.64 13.34 -22.25
CA SER A 79 3.17 14.70 -22.22
C SER A 79 2.07 15.67 -21.75
N ALA A 80 2.39 16.50 -20.76
CA ALA A 80 1.57 17.61 -20.33
C ALA A 80 2.11 18.93 -20.91
N GLU A 81 1.65 20.07 -20.41
CA GLU A 81 2.20 21.36 -20.81
C GLU A 81 3.62 21.55 -20.25
N TYR A 82 4.48 22.29 -20.98
CA TYR A 82 5.88 22.55 -20.59
C TYR A 82 6.74 21.28 -20.48
N ASP A 83 7.61 21.22 -19.46
CA ASP A 83 8.53 20.10 -19.16
C ASP A 83 7.89 19.06 -18.20
N GLU A 84 6.57 19.10 -18.05
CA GLU A 84 5.79 18.19 -17.20
C GLU A 84 5.22 17.01 -18.00
N TYR A 85 5.06 15.88 -17.32
CA TYR A 85 4.41 14.69 -17.85
C TYR A 85 3.62 13.97 -16.77
N GLU A 86 2.50 13.39 -17.17
CA GLU A 86 1.70 12.52 -16.33
C GLU A 86 2.10 11.07 -16.58
N LEU A 87 2.21 10.28 -15.51
CA LEU A 87 2.28 8.83 -15.63
C LEU A 87 0.90 8.22 -15.38
N VAL A 88 0.44 7.41 -16.32
CA VAL A 88 -0.86 6.73 -16.22
C VAL A 88 -0.66 5.23 -16.26
N LEU A 89 -1.19 4.53 -15.26
CA LEU A 89 -1.25 3.07 -15.24
C LEU A 89 -2.54 2.62 -15.92
N HIS A 90 -2.41 1.84 -16.99
CA HIS A 90 -3.50 1.16 -17.67
C HIS A 90 -3.53 -0.31 -17.23
N VAL A 91 -4.71 -0.80 -16.87
CA VAL A 91 -4.91 -2.20 -16.52
C VAL A 91 -6.03 -2.80 -17.36
N ALA A 92 -5.73 -3.89 -18.05
CA ALA A 92 -6.70 -4.68 -18.79
C ALA A 92 -6.94 -6.00 -18.08
N ASN A 93 -8.17 -6.19 -17.58
CA ASN A 93 -8.59 -7.42 -16.92
C ASN A 93 -9.25 -8.36 -17.93
N HIS A 94 -8.50 -9.36 -18.36
CA HIS A 94 -8.97 -10.44 -19.23
C HIS A 94 -9.60 -11.60 -18.44
N SER A 95 -9.59 -11.56 -17.11
CA SER A 95 -10.18 -12.60 -16.27
C SER A 95 -11.71 -12.54 -16.25
N GLY A 96 -12.33 -13.59 -15.68
CA GLY A 96 -13.76 -13.63 -15.40
C GLY A 96 -14.17 -13.04 -14.05
N LYS A 97 -13.23 -12.45 -13.29
CA LYS A 97 -13.45 -11.88 -11.96
C LYS A 97 -13.04 -10.42 -11.93
N THR A 98 -13.55 -9.64 -10.98
CA THR A 98 -13.02 -8.30 -10.69
C THR A 98 -11.62 -8.43 -10.07
N VAL A 99 -10.72 -7.51 -10.41
CA VAL A 99 -9.41 -7.38 -9.77
C VAL A 99 -9.31 -6.04 -9.06
N ASN A 100 -8.62 -6.02 -7.94
CA ASN A 100 -8.16 -4.84 -7.24
C ASN A 100 -6.71 -4.59 -7.63
N VAL A 101 -6.39 -3.34 -7.94
CA VAL A 101 -5.04 -2.90 -8.25
C VAL A 101 -4.64 -1.92 -7.17
N GLU A 102 -3.57 -2.25 -6.46
CA GLU A 102 -2.98 -1.43 -5.40
C GLU A 102 -1.68 -0.85 -5.93
N VAL A 103 -1.54 0.48 -5.85
CA VAL A 103 -0.35 1.18 -6.31
C VAL A 103 0.26 1.99 -5.16
N GLN A 104 1.54 1.80 -4.92
CA GLN A 104 2.33 2.51 -3.93
C GLN A 104 3.57 3.13 -4.55
N GLN A 105 3.80 4.42 -4.33
CA GLN A 105 5.03 5.10 -4.77
C GLN A 105 6.21 4.79 -3.82
N LEU A 106 7.39 4.45 -4.35
CA LEU A 106 8.59 3.97 -3.63
C LEU A 106 9.59 5.05 -3.23
#